data_AF-A0A174NRN7-F1
#
_entry.id   AF-A0A174NRN7-F1
#
_cell.length_a   1.000
_cell.length_b   1.000
_cell.length_c   1.000
_cell.angle_alpha   90.00
_cell.angle_beta   90.00
_cell.angle_gamma   90.00
#
_symmetry.space_group_name_H-M   'P 1'
#
loop_
_entity.id
_entity.type
_entity.pdbx_description
1 polymer ?
#
loop_
_entity_poly.entity_id
_entity_poly.type
_entity_poly.pdbx_seq_one_letter_code
_entity_poly.pdbx_strand_id
1 'polypeptide(L)'
;MMKQQLPNPRRRGIETLIHIIVWGIVIGFPFLMMTRSGFNISLADYLRHGSSSTLSFFLVFYINYCLLIPRYLFEGRIRQYLLLNTLLIICITTGAHLWQEYTFQNHMRGDDDGQHMGPPKWIFILRDVSTMILTAGLSAAIKLSRRWAQMDAARREAEKSRTESELKNLRNQLNPHFLLNTLNNIYALIAFDADKAQTAVQELSRLLRHVLYDNQQNFVTLDKEMDFIRNYIELMRIRLSANVRVETKIDVRPDSRTEIAPLIFISLIENAFKHGISPTEPSFIRIHFSESPGEIHCEITNSYHPKSVADKSGSGIGLEQVRKRLELTYPGHYDWQQGVSEDMKEYKSILIIKI
;
A
#
# COMPACT_ATOMS: atom_id res chain seq x y z
N MET A 1 10.91 11.71 -1.85
CA MET A 1 11.36 12.32 -0.57
C MET A 1 10.42 11.88 0.54
N MET A 2 10.82 10.91 1.37
CA MET A 2 10.06 10.52 2.57
C MET A 2 10.06 11.68 3.57
N LYS A 3 8.90 12.31 3.80
CA LYS A 3 8.70 13.17 4.97
C LYS A 3 8.92 12.30 6.21
N GLN A 4 10.01 12.52 6.94
CA GLN A 4 10.15 12.04 8.31
C GLN A 4 8.99 12.63 9.12
N GLN A 5 7.95 11.81 9.37
CA GLN A 5 6.88 12.18 10.29
C GLN A 5 7.49 12.40 11.67
N LEU A 6 7.47 13.66 12.12
CA LEU A 6 7.79 14.04 13.48
C LEU A 6 7.00 13.14 14.46
N PRO A 7 7.65 12.54 15.47
CA PRO A 7 6.98 11.64 16.39
C PRO A 7 5.85 12.36 17.14
N ASN A 8 4.65 11.79 17.10
CA ASN A 8 3.42 12.30 17.69
C ASN A 8 3.63 12.69 19.18
N PRO A 9 3.32 13.94 19.60
CA PRO A 9 3.58 14.42 20.96
C PRO A 9 2.88 13.59 22.05
N ARG A 10 1.70 13.01 21.77
CA ARG A 10 1.01 12.10 22.71
C ARG A 10 1.82 10.83 22.98
N ARG A 11 2.54 10.29 21.99
CA ARG A 11 3.38 9.09 22.17
C ARG A 11 4.64 9.38 22.98
N ARG A 12 5.23 10.58 22.84
CA ARG A 12 6.35 11.02 23.69
C ARG A 12 5.95 11.11 25.17
N GLY A 13 4.75 11.63 25.46
CA GLY A 13 4.25 11.71 26.84
C GLY A 13 4.10 10.34 27.51
N ILE A 14 3.59 9.33 26.79
CA ILE A 14 3.45 7.96 27.32
C ILE A 14 4.81 7.32 27.56
N GLU A 15 5.78 7.50 26.66
CA GLU A 15 7.14 6.96 26.82
C GLU A 15 7.84 7.55 28.05
N THR A 16 7.76 8.88 28.22
CA THR A 16 8.28 9.55 29.42
C THR A 16 7.60 9.06 30.69
N LEU A 17 6.28 8.86 30.68
CA LEU A 17 5.54 8.31 31.81
C LEU A 17 6.00 6.88 32.16
N ILE A 18 6.21 6.02 31.15
CA ILE A 18 6.74 4.67 31.35
C ILE A 18 8.11 4.73 32.01
N HIS A 19 9.02 5.59 31.53
CA HIS A 19 10.33 5.75 32.16
C HIS A 19 10.24 6.24 33.60
N ILE A 20 9.39 7.22 33.90
CA ILE A 20 9.19 7.74 35.26
C ILE A 20 8.69 6.63 36.20
N ILE A 21 7.69 5.86 35.76
CA ILE A 21 7.13 4.76 36.57
C ILE A 21 8.19 3.69 36.82
N VAL A 22 8.92 3.27 35.79
CA VAL A 22 9.95 2.23 35.87
C VAL A 22 11.05 2.65 36.84
N TRP A 23 11.59 3.86 36.69
CA TRP A 23 12.64 4.35 37.59
C TRP A 23 12.12 4.59 39.01
N GLY A 24 10.87 5.05 39.15
CA GLY A 24 10.20 5.14 40.45
C GLY A 24 10.12 3.81 41.17
N ILE A 25 9.81 2.72 40.45
CA ILE A 25 9.79 1.36 41.00
C ILE A 25 11.20 0.87 41.33
N VAL A 26 12.14 0.99 40.39
CA VAL A 26 13.54 0.51 40.56
C VAL A 26 14.23 1.18 41.75
N ILE A 27 13.99 2.48 41.97
CA ILE A 27 14.60 3.24 43.07
C ILE A 27 13.79 3.11 44.36
N GLY A 28 12.46 3.20 44.28
CA GLY A 28 11.58 3.29 45.44
C GLY A 28 11.25 1.94 46.09
N PHE A 29 11.15 0.86 45.32
CA PHE A 29 10.79 -0.45 45.87
C PHE A 29 11.83 -1.00 46.86
N PRO A 30 13.15 -0.96 46.59
CA PRO A 30 14.14 -1.43 47.56
C PRO A 30 14.18 -0.56 48.83
N PHE A 31 13.95 0.76 48.71
CA PHE A 31 13.86 1.67 49.87
C PHE A 31 12.69 1.31 50.80
N LEU A 32 11.51 1.04 50.22
CA LEU A 32 10.32 0.64 50.98
C LEU A 32 10.50 -0.72 51.69
N MET A 33 11.17 -1.67 51.03
CA MET A 33 11.47 -2.98 51.65
C MET A 33 12.46 -2.84 52.81
N MET A 34 13.47 -1.99 52.67
CA MET A 34 14.50 -1.81 53.69
C MET A 34 13.96 -1.12 54.95
N THR A 35 13.12 -0.09 54.78
CA THR A 35 12.42 0.59 55.87
C THR A 35 11.42 -0.32 56.58
N ARG A 36 10.71 -1.20 55.85
CA ARG A 36 9.85 -2.23 56.46
C ARG A 36 10.60 -3.29 57.25
N SER A 37 11.85 -3.59 56.89
CA SER A 37 12.68 -4.58 57.58
C SER A 37 13.29 -4.09 58.92
N GLY A 38 12.91 -2.90 59.39
CA GLY A 38 13.33 -2.37 60.69
C GLY A 38 14.63 -1.56 60.71
N PHE A 39 15.24 -1.31 59.54
CA PHE A 39 16.39 -0.42 59.42
C PHE A 39 15.94 1.05 59.32
N ASN A 40 16.28 1.87 60.32
CA ASN A 40 16.04 3.31 60.31
C ASN A 40 17.09 4.04 59.45
N ILE A 41 16.96 3.94 58.12
CA ILE A 41 17.85 4.64 57.17
C ILE A 41 17.13 5.87 56.63
N SER A 42 17.76 7.04 56.75
CA SER A 42 17.27 8.27 56.13
C SER A 42 17.30 8.14 54.60
N LEU A 43 16.32 8.75 53.92
CA LEU A 43 16.31 8.81 52.45
C LEU A 43 17.63 9.38 51.89
N ALA A 44 18.24 10.34 52.61
CA ALA A 44 19.52 10.92 52.22
C ALA A 44 20.67 9.89 52.23
N ASP A 45 20.70 9.00 53.22
CA ASP A 45 21.73 7.97 53.34
C ASP A 45 21.50 6.83 52.36
N TYR A 46 20.25 6.48 52.10
CA TYR A 46 19.89 5.53 51.03
C TYR A 46 20.30 6.05 49.65
N LEU A 47 20.03 7.33 49.35
CA LEU A 47 20.43 7.93 48.09
C LEU A 47 21.95 8.05 47.99
N ARG A 48 22.65 8.38 49.08
CA ARG A 48 24.12 8.48 49.10
C ARG A 48 24.77 7.14 48.79
N HIS A 49 24.34 6.05 49.42
CA HIS A 49 24.94 4.72 49.25
C HIS A 49 24.37 3.93 48.05
N GLY A 50 23.09 4.13 47.70
CA GLY A 50 22.41 3.47 46.59
C GLY A 50 22.56 4.17 45.24
N SER A 51 23.15 5.37 45.20
CA SER A 51 23.40 6.13 43.97
C SER A 51 24.27 5.39 42.96
N SER A 52 25.27 4.64 43.43
CA SER A 52 26.18 3.87 42.57
C SER A 52 25.47 2.72 41.84
N SER A 53 24.67 1.91 42.54
CA SER A 53 23.86 0.84 41.94
C SER A 53 22.79 1.40 41.00
N THR A 54 22.14 2.50 41.39
CA THR A 54 21.11 3.15 40.56
C THR A 54 21.69 3.68 39.25
N LEU A 55 22.83 4.38 39.31
CA LEU A 55 23.53 4.88 38.13
C LEU A 55 23.94 3.75 37.18
N SER A 56 24.34 2.61 37.73
CA SER A 56 24.73 1.43 36.97
C SER A 56 23.55 0.87 36.14
N PHE A 57 22.34 0.85 36.71
CA PHE A 57 21.13 0.47 35.96
C PHE A 57 20.82 1.45 34.83
N PHE A 58 20.94 2.76 35.08
CA PHE A 58 20.74 3.79 34.07
C PHE A 58 21.71 3.63 32.89
N LEU A 59 22.99 3.36 33.17
CA LEU A 59 24.02 3.14 32.15
C LEU A 59 23.67 1.92 31.28
N VAL A 60 23.37 0.76 31.88
CA VAL A 60 22.97 -0.43 31.13
C VAL A 60 21.74 -0.16 30.29
N PHE A 61 20.71 0.47 30.87
CA PHE A 61 19.47 0.79 30.16
C PHE A 61 19.72 1.68 28.95
N TYR A 62 20.39 2.82 29.11
CA TYR A 62 20.56 3.79 28.02
C TYR A 62 21.61 3.36 26.99
N ILE A 63 22.68 2.68 27.39
CA ILE A 63 23.63 2.09 26.43
C ILE A 63 22.89 1.03 25.59
N ASN A 64 22.09 0.17 26.23
CA ASN A 64 21.31 -0.83 25.50
C ASN A 64 20.26 -0.18 24.60
N TYR A 65 19.47 0.74 25.15
CA TYR A 65 18.42 1.48 24.47
C TYR A 65 18.98 2.27 23.29
N CYS A 66 19.96 3.16 23.48
CA CYS A 66 20.44 4.07 22.44
C CYS A 66 21.39 3.42 21.43
N LEU A 67 22.26 2.50 21.86
CA LEU A 67 23.36 2.00 21.02
C LEU A 67 23.18 0.55 20.59
N LEU A 68 23.02 -0.39 21.53
CA LEU A 68 23.05 -1.82 21.19
C LEU A 68 21.83 -2.25 20.39
N ILE A 69 20.63 -1.80 20.78
CA ILE A 69 19.39 -2.19 20.11
C ILE A 69 19.36 -1.70 18.65
N PRO A 70 19.57 -0.40 18.34
CA PRO A 70 19.52 0.06 16.95
C PRO A 70 20.58 -0.56 16.05
N ARG A 71 21.78 -0.82 16.58
CA ARG A 71 22.93 -1.23 15.79
C ARG A 71 23.03 -2.75 15.61
N TYR A 72 22.56 -3.54 16.57
CA TYR A 72 22.73 -5.00 16.53
C TYR A 72 21.41 -5.74 16.50
N LEU A 73 20.48 -5.43 17.41
CA LEU A 73 19.19 -6.12 17.46
C LEU A 73 18.35 -5.83 16.21
N PHE A 74 18.33 -4.56 15.79
CA PHE A 74 17.54 -4.13 14.65
C PHE A 74 18.12 -4.49 13.28
N GLU A 75 19.43 -4.72 13.21
CA GLU A 75 20.15 -5.25 12.03
C GLU A 75 20.12 -6.79 11.95
N GLY A 76 19.45 -7.49 12.89
CA GLY A 76 19.36 -8.94 12.90
C GLY A 76 20.59 -9.67 13.45
N ARG A 77 21.60 -8.96 13.98
CA ARG A 77 22.83 -9.52 14.56
C ARG A 77 22.63 -9.93 16.02
N ILE A 78 21.69 -10.85 16.26
CA ILE A 78 21.23 -11.23 17.61
C ILE A 78 22.37 -11.78 18.49
N ARG A 79 23.27 -12.59 17.92
CA ARG A 79 24.43 -13.14 18.68
C ARG A 79 25.35 -12.04 19.21
N GLN A 80 25.66 -11.05 18.37
CA GLN A 80 26.50 -9.91 18.77
C GLN A 80 25.79 -9.03 19.81
N TYR A 81 24.49 -8.82 19.65
CA TYR A 81 23.67 -8.12 20.64
C TYR A 81 23.74 -8.79 22.01
N LEU A 82 23.51 -10.10 22.08
CA LEU A 82 23.54 -10.85 23.33
C LEU A 82 24.93 -10.80 23.97
N LEU A 83 26.00 -11.07 23.20
CA LEU A 83 27.37 -11.03 23.72
C LEU A 83 27.75 -9.65 24.26
N LEU A 84 27.46 -8.57 23.54
CA LEU A 84 27.78 -7.21 23.97
C LEU A 84 26.96 -6.78 25.19
N ASN A 85 25.70 -7.21 25.29
CA ASN A 85 24.87 -6.93 26.45
C ASN A 85 25.35 -7.69 27.68
N THR A 86 25.73 -8.97 27.54
CA THR A 86 26.34 -9.75 28.63
C THR A 86 27.65 -9.13 29.10
N LEU A 87 28.54 -8.74 28.16
CA LEU A 87 29.80 -8.07 28.49
C LEU A 87 29.57 -6.75 29.22
N LEU A 88 28.61 -5.94 28.73
CA LEU A 88 28.24 -4.67 29.36
C LEU A 88 27.78 -4.88 30.81
N ILE A 89 26.89 -5.85 31.06
CA ILE A 89 26.40 -6.15 32.41
C ILE A 89 27.57 -6.57 33.32
N ILE A 90 28.42 -7.49 32.87
CA ILE A 90 29.58 -7.94 33.65
C ILE A 90 30.50 -6.75 34.00
N CYS A 91 30.88 -5.94 33.02
CA CYS A 91 31.76 -4.79 33.24
C CYS A 91 31.16 -3.77 34.21
N ILE A 92 29.88 -3.44 34.06
CA ILE A 92 29.21 -2.46 34.91
C ILE A 92 29.02 -3.00 36.34
N THR A 93 28.61 -4.27 36.49
CA THR A 93 28.50 -4.92 37.81
C THR A 93 29.84 -4.96 38.54
N THR A 94 30.91 -5.39 37.88
CA THR A 94 32.25 -5.43 38.49
C THR A 94 32.70 -4.03 38.89
N GLY A 95 32.56 -3.03 38.01
CA GLY A 95 32.93 -1.65 38.31
C GLY A 95 32.14 -1.05 39.49
N ALA A 96 30.83 -1.29 39.54
CA ALA A 96 29.96 -0.79 40.60
C ALA A 96 30.33 -1.37 41.98
N HIS A 97 30.60 -2.68 42.08
CA HIS A 97 30.96 -3.30 43.34
C HIS A 97 32.39 -2.99 43.78
N LEU A 98 33.35 -2.83 42.86
CA LEU A 98 34.69 -2.34 43.19
C LEU A 98 34.64 -0.91 43.74
N TRP A 99 33.82 -0.05 43.13
CA TRP A 99 33.58 1.30 43.63
C TRP A 99 32.94 1.29 45.02
N GLN A 100 31.92 0.45 45.22
CA GLN A 100 31.25 0.31 46.50
C GLN A 100 32.22 -0.16 47.60
N GLU A 101 33.06 -1.16 47.30
CA GLU A 101 34.11 -1.63 48.21
C GLU A 101 35.10 -0.52 48.58
N TYR A 102 35.58 0.23 47.58
CA TYR A 102 36.48 1.37 47.79
C TYR A 102 35.85 2.45 48.68
N THR A 103 34.58 2.80 48.43
CA THR A 103 33.87 3.80 49.25
C THR A 103 33.67 3.33 50.69
N PHE A 104 33.35 2.04 50.87
CA PHE A 104 33.15 1.45 52.18
C PHE A 104 34.45 1.46 53.01
N GLN A 105 35.56 1.02 52.42
CA GLN A 105 36.88 0.98 53.07
C GLN A 105 37.41 2.37 53.46
N ASN A 106 37.08 3.40 52.68
CA ASN A 106 37.57 4.76 52.92
C ASN A 106 36.67 5.63 53.79
N HIS A 107 35.35 5.35 53.88
CA HIS A 107 34.42 6.16 54.69
C HIS A 107 34.08 5.54 56.06
N MET A 108 34.14 4.21 56.24
CA MET A 108 33.90 3.54 57.54
C MET A 108 35.19 3.19 58.29
N ARG A 109 36.19 4.08 58.26
CA ARG A 109 37.44 3.90 59.03
C ARG A 109 37.41 4.57 60.41
N GLY A 110 36.24 5.03 60.84
CA GLY A 110 35.99 5.58 62.17
C GLY A 110 34.72 4.99 62.77
N ASP A 111 34.87 4.38 63.94
CA ASP A 111 33.84 4.04 64.92
C ASP A 111 32.78 2.99 64.53
N ASP A 112 33.16 1.71 64.46
CA ASP A 112 32.39 0.63 65.13
C ASP A 112 33.18 -0.70 65.14
N ASP A 113 33.58 -1.19 66.32
CA ASP A 113 34.22 -2.50 66.55
C ASP A 113 33.17 -3.60 66.77
N GLY A 114 32.12 -3.61 65.94
CA GLY A 114 31.00 -4.54 66.02
C GLY A 114 30.93 -5.41 64.78
N GLN A 115 31.32 -6.69 64.89
CA GLN A 115 31.09 -7.68 63.84
C GLN A 115 29.59 -7.95 63.68
N HIS A 116 28.89 -7.10 62.92
CA HIS A 116 27.63 -7.48 62.29
C HIS A 116 27.97 -8.08 60.93
N MET A 117 28.00 -9.42 60.84
CA MET A 117 28.04 -10.10 59.54
C MET A 117 26.73 -9.80 58.81
N GLY A 118 26.74 -8.73 58.02
CA GLY A 118 25.66 -8.46 57.07
C GLY A 118 25.47 -9.61 56.09
N PRO A 119 24.37 -9.61 55.31
CA PRO A 119 24.10 -10.66 54.35
C PRO A 119 25.27 -10.85 53.36
N PRO A 120 25.54 -12.07 52.89
CA PRO A 120 26.64 -12.34 51.97
C PRO A 120 26.61 -11.46 50.70
N LYS A 121 27.77 -10.95 50.28
CA LYS A 121 27.92 -10.05 49.11
C LYS A 121 27.30 -10.61 47.83
N TRP A 122 27.28 -11.93 47.65
CA TRP A 122 26.72 -12.59 46.46
C TRP A 122 25.23 -12.30 46.25
N ILE A 123 24.46 -12.06 47.32
CA ILE A 123 23.03 -11.74 47.25
C ILE A 123 22.83 -10.38 46.56
N PHE A 124 23.66 -9.40 46.89
CA PHE A 124 23.61 -8.06 46.29
C PHE A 124 24.05 -8.08 44.82
N ILE A 125 25.09 -8.86 44.50
CA ILE A 125 25.54 -9.05 43.12
C ILE A 125 24.43 -9.71 42.28
N LEU A 126 23.81 -10.77 42.80
CA LEU A 126 22.73 -11.47 42.11
C LEU A 126 21.52 -10.54 41.87
N ARG A 127 21.15 -9.74 42.87
CA ARG A 127 20.09 -8.73 42.76
C ARG A 127 20.41 -7.71 41.67
N ASP A 128 21.61 -7.16 41.66
CA ASP A 128 22.00 -6.09 40.73
C ASP A 128 22.07 -6.62 39.29
N VAL A 129 22.66 -7.79 39.08
CA VAL A 129 22.67 -8.47 37.77
C VAL A 129 21.26 -8.78 37.29
N SER A 130 20.40 -9.33 38.16
CA SER A 130 19.00 -9.62 37.81
C SER A 130 18.24 -8.35 37.41
N THR A 131 18.45 -7.26 38.14
CA THR A 131 17.84 -5.94 37.84
C THR A 131 18.36 -5.36 36.52
N MET A 132 19.66 -5.53 36.21
CA MET A 132 20.26 -5.11 34.94
C MET A 132 19.71 -5.91 33.75
N ILE A 133 19.52 -7.23 33.91
CA ILE A 133 18.89 -8.07 32.89
C ILE A 133 17.45 -7.60 32.63
N LEU A 134 16.67 -7.36 33.69
CA LEU A 134 15.29 -6.87 33.57
C LEU A 134 15.21 -5.50 32.88
N THR A 135 16.09 -4.56 33.24
CA THR A 135 16.12 -3.22 32.62
C THR A 135 16.59 -3.28 31.15
N ALA A 136 17.56 -4.14 30.82
CA ALA A 136 17.94 -4.41 29.44
C ALA A 136 16.77 -5.01 28.64
N GLY A 137 16.08 -6.02 29.18
CA GLY A 137 14.90 -6.62 28.58
C GLY A 137 13.76 -5.62 28.35
N LEU A 138 13.50 -4.77 29.33
CA LEU A 138 12.50 -3.70 29.23
C LEU A 138 12.85 -2.67 28.15
N SER A 139 14.12 -2.24 28.06
CA SER A 139 14.56 -1.33 27.00
C SER A 139 14.34 -1.92 25.61
N ALA A 140 14.58 -3.23 25.45
CA ALA A 140 14.32 -3.96 24.22
C ALA A 140 12.82 -4.04 23.93
N ALA A 141 12.00 -4.37 24.92
CA ALA A 141 10.54 -4.42 24.79
C ALA A 141 9.94 -3.08 24.34
N ILE A 142 10.35 -1.96 24.96
CA ILE A 142 9.90 -0.61 24.58
C ILE A 142 10.28 -0.30 23.13
N LYS A 143 11.54 -0.53 22.73
CA LYS A 143 12.00 -0.25 21.37
C LYS A 143 11.37 -1.14 20.32
N LEU A 144 11.22 -2.44 20.59
CA LEU A 144 10.58 -3.39 19.70
C LEU A 144 9.10 -3.05 19.50
N SER A 145 8.37 -2.77 20.58
CA SER A 145 6.96 -2.34 20.53
C SER A 145 6.79 -1.08 19.66
N ARG A 146 7.68 -0.09 19.83
CA ARG A 146 7.67 1.13 19.01
C ARG A 146 7.92 0.85 17.54
N ARG A 147 8.94 0.03 17.22
CA ARG A 147 9.27 -0.32 15.83
C ARG A 147 8.12 -1.09 15.18
N TRP A 148 7.51 -2.03 15.91
CA TRP A 148 6.35 -2.78 15.44
C TRP A 148 5.17 -1.87 15.14
N ALA A 149 4.83 -0.95 16.06
CA ALA A 149 3.75 0.02 15.84
C ALA A 149 4.01 0.98 14.66
N GLN A 150 5.27 1.31 14.38
CA GLN A 150 5.64 2.12 13.20
C GLN A 150 5.53 1.31 11.91
N MET A 151 6.01 0.06 11.92
CA MET A 151 5.91 -0.83 10.77
C MET A 151 4.45 -1.16 10.42
N ASP A 152 3.62 -1.41 11.43
CA ASP A 152 2.19 -1.67 11.25
C ASP A 152 1.46 -0.45 10.67
N ALA A 153 1.75 0.76 11.16
CA ALA A 153 1.20 1.99 10.60
C ALA A 153 1.64 2.22 9.14
N ALA A 154 2.92 2.02 8.83
CA ALA A 154 3.44 2.14 7.48
C ALA A 154 2.82 1.09 6.52
N ARG A 155 2.61 -0.13 7.02
CA ARG A 155 1.95 -1.20 6.27
C ARG A 155 0.50 -0.84 5.95
N ARG A 156 -0.28 -0.37 6.92
CA ARG A 156 -1.67 0.04 6.72
C ARG A 156 -1.78 1.18 5.70
N GLU A 157 -0.87 2.15 5.75
CA GLU A 157 -0.83 3.25 4.78
C GLU A 157 -0.51 2.75 3.36
N ALA A 158 0.44 1.82 3.24
CA ALA A 158 0.78 1.20 1.96
C ALA A 158 -0.38 0.38 1.38
N GLU A 159 -1.07 -0.41 2.22
CA GLU A 159 -2.27 -1.16 1.83
C GLU A 159 -3.37 -0.21 1.36
N LYS A 160 -3.64 0.88 2.09
CA LYS A 160 -4.62 1.90 1.69
C LYS A 160 -4.26 2.57 0.36
N SER A 161 -3.02 3.02 0.20
CA SER A 161 -2.55 3.67 -1.03
C SER A 161 -2.62 2.73 -2.23
N ARG A 162 -2.36 1.43 -2.03
CA ARG A 162 -2.54 0.40 -3.05
C ARG A 162 -4.01 0.28 -3.45
N THR A 163 -4.92 0.14 -2.48
CA THR A 163 -6.37 0.05 -2.76
C THR A 163 -6.89 1.30 -3.47
N GLU A 164 -6.47 2.49 -3.07
CA GLU A 164 -6.83 3.74 -3.76
C GLU A 164 -6.32 3.78 -5.20
N SER A 165 -5.11 3.26 -5.44
CA SER A 165 -4.52 3.17 -6.78
C SER A 165 -5.23 2.16 -7.67
N GLU A 166 -5.59 0.98 -7.13
CA GLU A 166 -6.39 -0.04 -7.83
C GLU A 166 -7.77 0.53 -8.18
N LEU A 167 -8.45 1.20 -7.24
CA LEU A 167 -9.72 1.89 -7.49
C LEU A 167 -9.60 3.01 -8.53
N LYS A 168 -8.49 3.77 -8.51
CA LYS A 168 -8.22 4.80 -9.52
C LYS A 168 -7.99 4.19 -10.91
N ASN A 169 -7.29 3.06 -10.98
CA ASN A 169 -7.09 2.33 -12.23
C ASN A 169 -8.44 1.82 -12.78
N LEU A 170 -9.25 1.17 -11.94
CA LEU A 170 -10.62 0.76 -12.28
C LEU A 170 -11.49 1.95 -12.75
N ARG A 171 -11.42 3.09 -12.04
CA ARG A 171 -12.13 4.32 -12.44
C ARG A 171 -11.66 4.87 -13.77
N ASN A 172 -10.38 4.78 -14.08
CA ASN A 172 -9.82 5.27 -15.35
C ASN A 172 -10.13 4.33 -16.53
N GLN A 173 -10.42 3.05 -16.27
CA GLN A 173 -10.91 2.13 -17.31
C GLN A 173 -12.31 2.51 -17.81
N LEU A 174 -13.08 3.25 -17.00
CA LEU A 174 -14.32 3.90 -17.44
C LEU A 174 -14.01 5.35 -17.85
N ASN A 175 -14.25 5.70 -19.11
CA ASN A 175 -14.15 7.09 -19.53
C ASN A 175 -15.28 7.91 -18.87
N PRO A 176 -15.02 8.82 -17.91
CA PRO A 176 -16.08 9.54 -17.20
C PRO A 176 -16.95 10.38 -18.15
N HIS A 177 -16.35 10.82 -19.26
CA HIS A 177 -17.02 11.54 -20.31
C HIS A 177 -17.99 10.64 -21.10
N PHE A 178 -17.68 9.35 -21.30
CA PHE A 178 -18.62 8.40 -21.90
C PHE A 178 -19.88 8.26 -21.04
N LEU A 179 -19.71 8.07 -19.72
CA LEU A 179 -20.84 7.92 -18.80
C LEU A 179 -21.73 9.17 -18.77
N LEU A 180 -21.13 10.35 -18.62
CA LEU A 180 -21.88 11.62 -18.61
C LEU A 180 -22.64 11.86 -19.92
N ASN A 181 -22.01 11.60 -21.07
CA ASN A 181 -22.68 11.75 -22.36
C ASN A 181 -23.80 10.74 -22.57
N THR A 182 -23.63 9.52 -22.07
CA THR A 182 -24.66 8.48 -22.15
C THR A 182 -25.87 8.89 -21.31
N LEU A 183 -25.66 9.37 -20.08
CA LEU A 183 -26.75 9.88 -19.23
C LEU A 183 -27.47 11.08 -19.84
N ASN A 184 -26.74 12.04 -20.42
CA ASN A 184 -27.34 13.20 -21.09
C ASN A 184 -28.18 12.79 -22.30
N ASN A 185 -27.76 11.77 -23.04
CA ASN A 185 -28.53 11.27 -24.18
C ASN A 185 -29.80 10.54 -23.72
N ILE A 186 -29.70 9.70 -22.68
CA ILE A 186 -30.88 9.09 -22.05
C ILE A 186 -31.86 10.17 -21.59
N TYR A 187 -31.37 11.24 -20.95
CA TYR A 187 -32.20 12.36 -20.53
C TYR A 187 -32.95 13.01 -21.71
N ALA A 188 -32.26 13.22 -22.84
CA ALA A 188 -32.90 13.71 -24.06
C ALA A 188 -33.95 12.73 -24.59
N LEU A 189 -33.63 11.42 -24.63
CA LEU A 189 -34.55 10.38 -25.10
C LEU A 189 -35.83 10.30 -24.25
N ILE A 190 -35.79 10.56 -22.95
CA ILE A 190 -36.99 10.53 -22.09
C ILE A 190 -38.11 11.43 -22.66
N ALA A 191 -37.76 12.56 -23.27
CA ALA A 191 -38.72 13.50 -23.82
C ALA A 191 -39.26 13.10 -25.22
N PHE A 192 -38.51 12.29 -25.98
CA PHE A 192 -38.82 11.98 -27.38
C PHE A 192 -39.23 10.51 -27.62
N ASP A 193 -38.70 9.58 -26.83
CA ASP A 193 -38.87 8.13 -26.98
C ASP A 193 -38.54 7.42 -25.65
N ALA A 194 -39.55 7.33 -24.78
CA ALA A 194 -39.40 6.79 -23.43
C ALA A 194 -39.01 5.29 -23.41
N ASP A 195 -39.48 4.51 -24.38
CA ASP A 195 -39.16 3.08 -24.49
C ASP A 195 -37.68 2.87 -24.84
N LYS A 196 -37.13 3.69 -25.76
CA LYS A 196 -35.69 3.70 -26.04
C LYS A 196 -34.87 4.19 -24.83
N ALA A 197 -35.36 5.19 -24.09
CA ALA A 197 -34.69 5.64 -22.88
C ALA A 197 -34.60 4.52 -21.83
N GLN A 198 -35.69 3.77 -21.61
CA GLN A 198 -35.71 2.63 -20.69
C GLN A 198 -34.73 1.53 -21.11
N THR A 199 -34.70 1.21 -22.40
CA THR A 199 -33.74 0.24 -22.97
C THR A 199 -32.29 0.70 -22.75
N ALA A 200 -32.00 1.98 -23.02
CA ALA A 200 -30.66 2.54 -22.82
C ALA A 200 -30.21 2.52 -21.35
N VAL A 201 -31.12 2.75 -20.40
CA VAL A 201 -30.82 2.62 -18.95
C VAL A 201 -30.46 1.18 -18.60
N GLN A 202 -31.19 0.20 -19.12
CA GLN A 202 -30.93 -1.22 -18.86
C GLN A 202 -29.57 -1.65 -19.41
N GLU A 203 -29.23 -1.24 -20.63
CA GLU A 203 -27.93 -1.52 -21.25
C GLU A 203 -26.77 -0.81 -20.54
N LEU A 204 -26.96 0.43 -20.09
CA LEU A 204 -25.97 1.13 -19.25
C LEU A 204 -25.77 0.41 -17.90
N SER A 205 -26.83 -0.12 -17.29
CA SER A 205 -26.73 -0.91 -16.04
C SER A 205 -25.95 -2.20 -16.24
N ARG A 206 -26.17 -2.91 -17.35
CA ARG A 206 -25.41 -4.12 -17.73
C ARG A 206 -23.93 -3.79 -17.93
N LEU A 207 -23.62 -2.73 -18.67
CA LEU A 207 -22.26 -2.24 -18.89
C LEU A 207 -21.55 -1.93 -17.56
N LEU A 208 -22.19 -1.16 -16.68
CA LEU A 208 -21.63 -0.81 -15.37
C LEU A 208 -21.40 -2.04 -14.49
N ARG A 209 -22.33 -3.01 -14.49
CA ARG A 209 -22.18 -4.25 -13.74
C ARG A 209 -20.95 -5.04 -14.22
N HIS A 210 -20.79 -5.18 -15.53
CA HIS A 210 -19.66 -5.90 -16.10
C HIS A 210 -18.33 -5.24 -15.72
N VAL A 211 -18.24 -3.92 -15.80
CA VAL A 211 -17.00 -3.20 -15.46
C VAL A 211 -16.70 -3.22 -13.96
N LEU A 212 -17.71 -3.19 -13.09
CA LEU A 212 -17.51 -3.15 -11.63
C LEU A 212 -17.22 -4.52 -11.01
N TYR A 213 -17.81 -5.59 -11.54
CA TYR A 213 -17.77 -6.92 -10.93
C TYR A 213 -17.03 -7.95 -11.77
N ASP A 214 -17.21 -7.97 -13.09
CA ASP A 214 -16.67 -9.03 -13.96
C ASP A 214 -15.22 -8.73 -14.38
N ASN A 215 -14.81 -7.46 -14.39
CA ASN A 215 -13.45 -7.01 -14.78
C ASN A 215 -12.44 -6.93 -13.63
N GLN A 216 -12.72 -7.58 -12.49
CA GLN A 216 -11.76 -7.67 -11.39
C GLN A 216 -10.65 -8.72 -11.64
N GLN A 217 -10.76 -9.50 -12.73
CA GLN A 217 -9.78 -10.51 -13.13
C GLN A 217 -8.83 -9.98 -14.20
N ASN A 218 -7.60 -10.53 -14.26
CA ASN A 218 -6.60 -10.14 -15.25
C ASN A 218 -7.01 -10.50 -16.69
N PHE A 219 -7.82 -11.55 -16.85
CA PHE A 219 -8.36 -12.05 -18.11
C PHE A 219 -9.82 -12.44 -17.96
N VAL A 220 -10.58 -12.34 -19.06
CA VAL A 220 -11.96 -12.82 -19.19
C VAL A 220 -12.03 -13.77 -20.39
N THR A 221 -13.05 -14.61 -20.46
CA THR A 221 -13.26 -15.45 -21.62
C THR A 221 -13.76 -14.61 -22.81
N LEU A 222 -13.37 -15.00 -24.03
CA LEU A 222 -13.66 -14.24 -25.24
C LEU A 222 -15.17 -14.12 -25.51
N ASP A 223 -15.97 -15.13 -25.17
CA ASP A 223 -17.44 -15.06 -25.23
C ASP A 223 -17.99 -13.87 -24.41
N LYS A 224 -17.50 -13.71 -23.17
CA LYS A 224 -17.93 -12.62 -22.28
C LYS A 224 -17.52 -11.25 -22.79
N GLU A 225 -16.29 -11.12 -23.32
CA GLU A 225 -15.84 -9.88 -23.94
C GLU A 225 -16.69 -9.55 -25.18
N MET A 226 -17.05 -10.55 -26.01
CA MET A 226 -17.92 -10.34 -27.16
C MET A 226 -19.34 -9.95 -26.75
N ASP A 227 -19.91 -10.55 -25.71
CA ASP A 227 -21.21 -10.16 -25.17
C ASP A 227 -21.20 -8.72 -24.64
N PHE A 228 -20.13 -8.34 -23.93
CA PHE A 228 -19.92 -6.96 -23.51
C PHE A 228 -19.87 -6.00 -24.71
N ILE A 229 -19.11 -6.34 -25.75
CA ILE A 229 -18.99 -5.53 -26.97
C ILE A 229 -20.33 -5.39 -27.70
N ARG A 230 -21.12 -6.46 -27.81
CA ARG A 230 -22.47 -6.41 -28.41
C ARG A 230 -23.34 -5.39 -27.68
N ASN A 231 -23.44 -5.51 -26.36
CA ASN A 231 -24.24 -4.60 -25.52
C ASN A 231 -23.75 -3.14 -25.66
N TYR A 232 -22.43 -2.94 -25.69
CA TYR A 232 -21.84 -1.63 -25.89
C TYR A 232 -22.20 -1.01 -27.25
N ILE A 233 -22.09 -1.79 -28.33
CA ILE A 233 -22.42 -1.33 -29.68
C ILE A 233 -23.90 -0.97 -29.75
N GLU A 234 -24.80 -1.78 -29.20
CA GLU A 234 -26.23 -1.47 -29.16
C GLU A 234 -26.52 -0.16 -28.41
N LEU A 235 -25.89 0.03 -27.25
CA LEU A 235 -26.00 1.29 -26.50
C LEU A 235 -25.51 2.50 -27.32
N MET A 236 -24.45 2.34 -28.09
CA MET A 236 -23.95 3.38 -28.99
C MET A 236 -24.88 3.63 -30.18
N ARG A 237 -25.50 2.59 -30.74
CA ARG A 237 -26.45 2.67 -31.86
C ARG A 237 -27.69 3.51 -31.53
N ILE A 238 -28.16 3.46 -30.28
CA ILE A 238 -29.30 4.28 -29.81
C ILE A 238 -29.06 5.78 -30.03
N ARG A 239 -27.79 6.23 -30.01
CA ARG A 239 -27.40 7.63 -30.12
C ARG A 239 -27.24 8.12 -31.56
N LEU A 240 -27.33 7.22 -32.54
CA LEU A 240 -27.02 7.53 -33.94
C LEU A 240 -28.22 8.09 -34.67
N SER A 241 -27.97 9.02 -35.59
CA SER A 241 -28.97 9.45 -36.56
C SER A 241 -29.20 8.35 -37.61
N ALA A 242 -30.34 8.40 -38.29
CA ALA A 242 -30.70 7.45 -39.34
C ALA A 242 -29.69 7.40 -40.52
N ASN A 243 -28.82 8.41 -40.63
CA ASN A 243 -27.83 8.54 -41.70
C ASN A 243 -26.51 7.78 -41.40
N VAL A 244 -26.42 7.10 -40.26
CA VAL A 244 -25.24 6.32 -39.86
C VAL A 244 -25.55 4.83 -39.95
N ARG A 245 -24.79 4.10 -40.77
CA ARG A 245 -24.90 2.65 -40.91
C ARG A 245 -23.84 1.95 -40.07
N VAL A 246 -24.27 1.16 -39.08
CA VAL A 246 -23.37 0.33 -38.27
C VAL A 246 -23.60 -1.14 -38.61
N GLU A 247 -22.54 -1.82 -39.03
CA GLU A 247 -22.55 -3.25 -39.32
C GLU A 247 -21.59 -3.97 -38.37
N THR A 248 -22.10 -5.01 -37.72
CA THR A 248 -21.34 -5.81 -36.76
C THR A 248 -21.40 -7.26 -37.17
N LYS A 249 -20.23 -7.90 -37.28
CA LYS A 249 -20.08 -9.33 -37.52
C LYS A 249 -19.16 -9.92 -36.46
N ILE A 250 -19.62 -10.93 -35.73
CA ILE A 250 -18.83 -11.59 -34.68
C ILE A 250 -18.82 -13.08 -34.99
N ASP A 251 -17.74 -13.53 -35.62
CA ASP A 251 -17.45 -14.92 -35.97
C ASP A 251 -16.59 -15.57 -34.86
N VAL A 252 -17.11 -15.55 -33.63
CA VAL A 252 -16.48 -16.13 -32.43
C VAL A 252 -17.35 -17.26 -31.92
N ARG A 253 -16.75 -18.34 -31.39
CA ARG A 253 -17.51 -19.47 -30.86
C ARG A 253 -18.31 -19.04 -29.62
N PRO A 254 -19.61 -19.41 -29.50
CA PRO A 254 -20.48 -18.98 -28.39
C PRO A 254 -19.99 -19.33 -26.99
N ASP A 255 -19.15 -20.36 -26.86
CA ASP A 255 -18.55 -20.81 -25.58
C ASP A 255 -17.02 -20.76 -25.61
N SER A 256 -16.45 -19.81 -26.35
CA SER A 256 -15.00 -19.67 -26.44
C SER A 256 -14.39 -19.42 -25.06
N ARG A 257 -13.54 -20.37 -24.62
CA ARG A 257 -12.77 -20.26 -23.38
C ARG A 257 -11.43 -19.55 -23.57
N THR A 258 -11.20 -19.00 -24.75
CA THR A 258 -9.99 -18.25 -25.08
C THR A 258 -9.90 -17.04 -24.14
N GLU A 259 -8.79 -16.90 -23.42
CA GLU A 259 -8.63 -15.84 -22.42
C GLU A 259 -8.14 -14.55 -23.08
N ILE A 260 -8.83 -13.44 -22.84
CA ILE A 260 -8.48 -12.11 -23.36
C ILE A 260 -8.50 -11.09 -22.22
N ALA A 261 -7.56 -10.15 -22.26
CA ALA A 261 -7.55 -8.97 -21.41
C ALA A 261 -8.87 -8.19 -21.58
N PRO A 262 -9.59 -7.91 -20.49
CA PRO A 262 -10.92 -7.30 -20.56
C PRO A 262 -10.85 -5.89 -21.16
N LEU A 263 -11.89 -5.45 -21.88
CA LEU A 263 -11.98 -4.09 -22.42
C LEU A 263 -10.83 -3.70 -23.37
N ILE A 264 -10.12 -4.66 -23.99
CA ILE A 264 -8.99 -4.31 -24.87
C ILE A 264 -9.47 -3.68 -26.19
N PHE A 265 -10.65 -4.09 -26.67
CA PHE A 265 -11.22 -3.63 -27.93
C PHE A 265 -12.08 -2.38 -27.79
N ILE A 266 -12.57 -2.06 -26.58
CA ILE A 266 -13.53 -0.99 -26.36
C ILE A 266 -13.05 0.37 -26.88
N SER A 267 -11.77 0.68 -26.68
CA SER A 267 -11.19 1.95 -27.09
C SER A 267 -11.08 2.09 -28.61
N LEU A 268 -10.92 0.97 -29.34
CA LEU A 268 -10.93 0.98 -30.81
C LEU A 268 -12.34 1.25 -31.33
N ILE A 269 -13.35 0.64 -30.70
CA ILE A 269 -14.77 0.86 -30.99
C ILE A 269 -15.14 2.31 -30.68
N GLU A 270 -14.76 2.83 -29.50
CA GLU A 270 -14.95 4.24 -29.12
C GLU A 270 -14.34 5.19 -30.15
N ASN A 271 -13.13 4.89 -30.62
CA ASN A 271 -12.46 5.70 -31.63
C ASN A 271 -13.26 5.72 -32.94
N ALA A 272 -13.79 4.58 -33.39
CA ALA A 272 -14.62 4.50 -34.58
C ALA A 272 -15.93 5.28 -34.45
N PHE A 273 -16.62 5.23 -33.31
CA PHE A 273 -17.81 6.04 -33.08
C PHE A 273 -17.51 7.54 -32.97
N LYS A 274 -16.39 7.91 -32.33
CA LYS A 274 -16.02 9.32 -32.12
C LYS A 274 -15.57 10.01 -33.41
N HIS A 275 -14.85 9.30 -34.27
CA HIS A 275 -14.22 9.87 -35.46
C HIS A 275 -14.89 9.45 -36.77
N GLY A 276 -15.65 8.36 -36.75
CA GLY A 276 -16.29 7.79 -37.93
C GLY A 276 -17.65 8.36 -38.29
N ILE A 277 -18.18 9.27 -37.48
CA ILE A 277 -19.53 9.81 -37.66
C ILE A 277 -19.47 11.32 -37.87
N SER A 278 -20.09 11.77 -38.96
CA SER A 278 -20.36 13.18 -39.22
C SER A 278 -21.82 13.52 -38.87
N PRO A 279 -22.09 14.69 -38.25
CA PRO A 279 -23.46 15.16 -38.04
C PRO A 279 -24.22 15.46 -39.34
N THR A 280 -23.51 15.78 -40.43
CA THR A 280 -24.09 16.29 -41.67
C THR A 280 -23.98 15.32 -42.84
N GLU A 281 -23.03 14.39 -42.80
CA GLU A 281 -22.75 13.48 -43.91
C GLU A 281 -23.09 12.03 -43.58
N PRO A 282 -23.61 11.25 -44.56
CA PRO A 282 -23.77 9.81 -44.41
C PRO A 282 -22.46 9.17 -43.96
N SER A 283 -22.55 8.32 -42.94
CA SER A 283 -21.37 7.73 -42.30
C SER A 283 -21.58 6.23 -42.08
N PHE A 284 -20.50 5.47 -42.02
CA PHE A 284 -20.58 4.05 -41.69
C PHE A 284 -19.51 3.63 -40.69
N ILE A 285 -19.81 2.56 -39.96
CA ILE A 285 -18.88 1.82 -39.12
C ILE A 285 -19.09 0.33 -39.36
N ARG A 286 -18.04 -0.39 -39.73
CA ARG A 286 -18.00 -1.85 -39.91
C ARG A 286 -17.07 -2.43 -38.85
N ILE A 287 -17.60 -3.34 -38.03
CA ILE A 287 -16.87 -4.01 -36.95
C ILE A 287 -16.93 -5.51 -37.21
N HIS A 288 -15.77 -6.14 -37.33
CA HIS A 288 -15.64 -7.58 -37.52
C HIS A 288 -14.71 -8.17 -36.47
N PHE A 289 -15.20 -9.19 -35.78
CA PHE A 289 -14.41 -10.04 -34.90
C PHE A 289 -14.40 -11.45 -35.44
N SER A 290 -13.23 -12.09 -35.41
CA SER A 290 -13.12 -13.52 -35.70
C SER A 290 -12.11 -14.19 -34.79
N GLU A 291 -12.37 -15.46 -34.49
CA GLU A 291 -11.52 -16.32 -33.69
C GLU A 291 -10.93 -17.42 -34.58
N SER A 292 -9.60 -17.53 -34.61
CA SER A 292 -8.84 -18.61 -35.26
C SER A 292 -8.01 -19.37 -34.22
N PRO A 293 -7.50 -20.57 -34.52
CA PRO A 293 -6.65 -21.30 -33.57
C PRO A 293 -5.43 -20.47 -33.13
N GLY A 294 -5.39 -20.08 -31.86
CA GLY A 294 -4.30 -19.27 -31.28
C GLY A 294 -4.31 -17.79 -31.64
N GLU A 295 -5.33 -17.29 -32.35
CA GLU A 295 -5.39 -15.88 -32.75
C GLU A 295 -6.81 -15.29 -32.66
N ILE A 296 -6.88 -14.05 -32.21
CA ILE A 296 -8.09 -13.23 -32.25
C ILE A 296 -7.86 -12.07 -33.20
N HIS A 297 -8.79 -11.88 -34.13
CA HIS A 297 -8.74 -10.84 -35.14
C HIS A 297 -9.88 -9.85 -34.88
N CYS A 298 -9.53 -8.57 -34.78
CA CYS A 298 -10.45 -7.44 -34.66
C CYS A 298 -10.19 -6.46 -35.80
N GLU A 299 -11.17 -6.28 -36.67
CA GLU A 299 -11.12 -5.34 -37.78
C GLU A 299 -12.23 -4.30 -37.62
N ILE A 300 -11.85 -3.02 -37.60
CA ILE A 300 -12.79 -1.91 -37.54
C ILE A 300 -12.49 -0.95 -38.69
N THR A 301 -13.49 -0.71 -39.52
CA THR A 301 -13.43 0.24 -40.63
C THR A 301 -14.53 1.27 -40.49
N ASN A 302 -14.23 2.56 -40.58
CA ASN A 302 -15.22 3.63 -40.49
C ASN A 302 -14.96 4.74 -41.51
N SER A 303 -15.99 5.54 -41.80
CA SER A 303 -15.81 6.75 -42.62
C SER A 303 -14.75 7.67 -41.99
N TYR A 304 -13.92 8.31 -42.80
CA TYR A 304 -12.93 9.26 -42.34
C TYR A 304 -13.36 10.68 -42.69
N HIS A 305 -13.61 11.47 -41.64
CA HIS A 305 -13.99 12.88 -41.76
C HIS A 305 -12.80 13.75 -41.29
N PRO A 306 -12.03 14.37 -42.22
CA PRO A 306 -10.88 15.17 -41.85
C PRO A 306 -11.30 16.37 -40.98
N LYS A 307 -10.84 16.41 -39.74
CA LYS A 307 -11.08 17.57 -38.86
C LYS A 307 -10.07 18.68 -39.16
N SER A 308 -10.52 19.94 -39.11
CA SER A 308 -9.63 21.09 -39.32
C SER A 308 -8.55 21.16 -38.22
N VAL A 309 -7.40 21.74 -38.55
CA VAL A 309 -6.20 21.87 -37.68
C VAL A 309 -6.49 22.59 -36.33
N ALA A 310 -7.63 23.29 -36.23
CA ALA A 310 -8.07 23.95 -35.00
C ALA A 310 -8.70 23.01 -33.96
N ASP A 311 -9.12 21.80 -34.36
CA ASP A 311 -9.81 20.85 -33.49
C ASP A 311 -8.78 19.92 -32.80
N LYS A 312 -7.99 20.48 -31.87
CA LYS A 312 -7.01 19.75 -31.04
C LYS A 312 -7.68 18.90 -29.94
N SER A 313 -8.85 18.34 -30.19
CA SER A 313 -9.61 17.54 -29.23
C SER A 313 -9.05 16.10 -29.11
N GLY A 314 -7.81 16.00 -28.61
CA GLY A 314 -7.25 14.77 -28.00
C GLY A 314 -7.21 13.52 -28.89
N SER A 315 -7.11 13.67 -30.22
CA SER A 315 -7.22 12.57 -31.20
C SER A 315 -6.15 11.48 -31.10
N GLY A 316 -5.07 11.67 -30.32
CA GLY A 316 -4.00 10.69 -30.15
C GLY A 316 -3.99 9.95 -28.80
N ILE A 317 -4.61 10.50 -27.76
CA ILE A 317 -4.42 10.02 -26.38
C ILE A 317 -5.05 8.63 -26.19
N GLY A 318 -6.25 8.40 -26.73
CA GLY A 318 -6.95 7.12 -26.59
C GLY A 318 -6.19 5.95 -27.24
N LEU A 319 -5.74 6.12 -28.49
CA LEU A 319 -4.99 5.10 -29.22
C LEU A 319 -3.59 4.86 -28.64
N GLU A 320 -2.93 5.89 -28.10
CA GLU A 320 -1.65 5.73 -27.39
C GLU A 320 -1.80 4.89 -26.12
N GLN A 321 -2.90 5.05 -25.38
CA GLN A 321 -3.20 4.23 -24.20
C GLN A 321 -3.48 2.77 -24.59
N VAL A 322 -4.18 2.54 -25.70
CA VAL A 322 -4.37 1.18 -26.26
C VAL A 322 -3.01 0.54 -26.57
N ARG A 323 -2.11 1.25 -27.25
CA ARG A 323 -0.77 0.74 -27.56
C ARG A 323 0.00 0.34 -26.32
N LYS A 324 0.05 1.23 -25.31
CA LYS A 324 0.73 0.95 -24.04
C LYS A 324 0.14 -0.27 -23.34
N ARG A 325 -1.18 -0.42 -23.38
CA ARG A 325 -1.85 -1.57 -22.78
C ARG A 325 -1.55 -2.87 -23.52
N LEU A 326 -1.56 -2.86 -24.85
CA LEU A 326 -1.18 -4.01 -25.66
C LEU A 326 0.26 -4.44 -25.39
N GLU A 327 1.20 -3.49 -25.32
CA GLU A 327 2.61 -3.77 -25.02
C GLU A 327 2.82 -4.38 -23.63
N LEU A 328 2.06 -3.92 -22.63
CA LEU A 328 2.15 -4.45 -21.27
C LEU A 328 1.50 -5.83 -21.11
N THR A 329 0.42 -6.10 -21.85
CA THR A 329 -0.37 -7.33 -21.68
C THR A 329 0.01 -8.44 -22.65
N TYR A 330 0.43 -8.10 -23.87
CA TYR A 330 0.78 -9.04 -24.95
C TYR A 330 2.14 -8.72 -25.59
N PRO A 331 3.24 -8.57 -24.83
CA PRO A 331 4.52 -8.13 -25.38
C PRO A 331 5.01 -9.06 -26.49
N GLY A 332 5.12 -8.54 -27.72
CA GLY A 332 5.52 -9.33 -28.91
C GLY A 332 4.46 -10.34 -29.41
N HIS A 333 3.29 -10.39 -28.80
CA HIS A 333 2.17 -11.30 -29.12
C HIS A 333 0.97 -10.57 -29.73
N TYR A 334 1.15 -9.38 -30.29
CA TYR A 334 0.12 -8.69 -31.06
C TYR A 334 0.71 -8.04 -32.31
N ASP A 335 -0.13 -7.89 -33.34
CA ASP A 335 0.12 -6.99 -34.47
C ASP A 335 -1.04 -6.00 -34.57
N TRP A 336 -0.74 -4.71 -34.66
CA TRP A 336 -1.76 -3.67 -34.76
C TRP A 336 -1.43 -2.68 -35.86
N GLN A 337 -2.25 -2.72 -36.91
CA GLN A 337 -2.14 -1.88 -38.09
C GLN A 337 -3.29 -0.88 -38.14
N GLN A 338 -2.97 0.37 -38.41
CA GLN A 338 -3.96 1.44 -38.54
C GLN A 338 -3.58 2.40 -39.66
N GLY A 339 -4.57 2.89 -40.40
CA GLY A 339 -4.33 3.78 -41.52
C GLY A 339 -5.60 4.39 -42.07
N VAL A 340 -5.41 5.44 -42.87
CA VAL A 340 -6.47 6.00 -43.72
C VAL A 340 -6.26 5.43 -45.12
N SER A 341 -7.35 5.13 -45.83
CA SER A 341 -7.32 4.71 -47.22
C SER A 341 -6.69 5.78 -48.12
N GLU A 342 -6.15 5.37 -49.28
CA GLU A 342 -5.49 6.29 -50.22
C GLU A 342 -6.41 7.41 -50.72
N ASP A 343 -7.72 7.14 -50.80
CA ASP A 343 -8.74 8.09 -51.19
C ASP A 343 -9.21 9.02 -50.05
N MET A 344 -8.64 8.86 -48.85
CA MET A 344 -8.94 9.66 -47.65
C MET A 344 -10.40 9.59 -47.18
N LYS A 345 -11.11 8.49 -47.49
CA LYS A 345 -12.53 8.31 -47.14
C LYS A 345 -12.78 7.31 -46.03
N GLU A 346 -11.85 6.39 -45.79
CA GLU A 346 -12.01 5.34 -44.80
C GLU A 346 -10.81 5.31 -43.85
N TYR A 347 -11.09 5.11 -42.57
CA TYR A 347 -10.08 4.76 -41.57
C TYR A 347 -10.25 3.29 -41.22
N LYS A 348 -9.13 2.57 -41.19
CA LYS A 348 -9.08 1.14 -40.88
C LYS A 348 -8.13 0.87 -39.72
N SER A 349 -8.57 0.02 -38.80
CA SER A 349 -7.78 -0.49 -37.67
C SER A 349 -7.93 -2.01 -37.60
N ILE A 350 -6.82 -2.73 -37.71
CA ILE A 350 -6.75 -4.19 -37.68
C ILE A 350 -5.83 -4.59 -36.53
N LEU A 351 -6.38 -5.23 -35.51
CA LEU A 351 -5.66 -5.75 -34.35
C LEU A 351 -5.74 -7.29 -34.36
N ILE A 352 -4.56 -7.92 -34.35
CA ILE A 352 -4.39 -9.36 -34.24
C ILE A 352 -3.69 -9.63 -32.91
N ILE A 353 -4.28 -10.47 -32.05
CA ILE A 353 -3.70 -10.90 -30.79
C ILE A 353 -3.44 -12.40 -30.86
N LYS A 354 -2.21 -12.81 -30.57
CA LYS A 354 -1.78 -14.21 -30.50
C LYS A 354 -1.89 -14.68 -29.06
N ILE A 355 -2.57 -15.80 -28.82
CA ILE A 355 -2.89 -16.33 -27.48
C ILE A 355 -2.12 -17.62 -27.21
#